data_AF-A0AA40WFK6-F1
#
_entry.id   AF-A0AA40WFK6-F1
#
_cell.length_a   1.000
_cell.length_b   1.000
_cell.length_c   1.000
_cell.angle_alpha   90.00
_cell.angle_beta   90.00
_cell.angle_gamma   90.00
#
_symmetry.space_group_name_H-M   'P 1'
#
loop_
_entity.id
_entity.type
_entity.pdbx_description
1 polymer ?
#
loop_
_entity_poly.entity_id
_entity_poly.type
_entity_poly.pdbx_seq_one_letter_code
_entity_poly.pdbx_strand_id
1 'polypeptide(L)'
;LLAAGIGDALATWFEARACSRSGATTMAGGKCTQAALALAELCYNTLIEEGEKAMLAAEQHVVTPALERVIEANTYLSGVGFESGGLAAAHAIHNGLTAIPDAPHYYHGEKVAFGTLTQLVLENAPVEEIETVAALCHSVGLPITLTQLAIKQ
;
A
#
# COMPACT_ATOMS: atom_id res chain seq x y z
N LEU A 1 7.02 -10.31 -7.52
CA LEU A 1 7.53 -9.69 -6.27
C LEU A 1 7.37 -8.18 -6.26
N LEU A 2 7.74 -7.45 -7.33
CA LEU A 2 7.59 -5.99 -7.35
C LEU A 2 6.16 -5.52 -7.07
N ALA A 3 5.15 -6.16 -7.66
CA ALA A 3 3.74 -5.88 -7.39
C ALA A 3 3.38 -6.00 -5.90
N ALA A 4 3.88 -7.01 -5.19
CA ALA A 4 3.68 -7.13 -3.75
C ALA A 4 4.34 -5.95 -2.99
N GLY A 5 5.52 -5.48 -3.42
CA GLY A 5 6.12 -4.26 -2.88
C GLY A 5 5.25 -3.02 -3.12
N ILE A 6 4.66 -2.88 -4.30
CA ILE A 6 3.71 -1.80 -4.62
C ILE A 6 2.48 -1.88 -3.69
N GLY A 7 1.93 -3.07 -3.47
CA GLY A 7 0.77 -3.27 -2.61
C GLY A 7 1.01 -2.89 -1.15
N ASP A 8 2.20 -3.15 -0.63
CA ASP A 8 2.62 -2.74 0.71
C ASP A 8 2.80 -1.20 0.79
N ALA A 9 3.54 -0.65 -0.16
CA ALA A 9 3.85 0.78 -0.22
C ALA A 9 2.63 1.67 -0.49
N LEU A 10 1.58 1.13 -1.10
CA LEU A 10 0.33 1.83 -1.36
C LEU A 10 -0.42 2.17 -0.07
N ALA A 11 -0.33 1.33 0.96
CA ALA A 11 -1.00 1.57 2.25
C ALA A 11 -0.41 2.77 3.01
N THR A 12 0.89 3.04 2.81
CA THR A 12 1.68 4.00 3.59
C THR A 12 1.03 5.38 3.68
N TRP A 13 0.53 5.91 2.56
CA TRP A 13 -0.14 7.21 2.57
C TRP A 13 -1.42 7.21 3.40
N PHE A 14 -2.29 6.22 3.18
CA PHE A 14 -3.60 6.17 3.81
C PHE A 14 -3.50 5.93 5.32
N GLU A 15 -2.57 5.07 5.75
CA GLU A 15 -2.32 4.81 7.16
C GLU A 15 -1.67 6.02 7.85
N ALA A 16 -0.64 6.63 7.25
CA ALA A 16 -0.01 7.82 7.81
C ALA A 16 -1.01 9.01 7.89
N ARG A 17 -1.84 9.19 6.86
CA ARG A 17 -2.94 10.18 6.84
C ARG A 17 -3.94 9.94 7.97
N ALA A 18 -4.35 8.69 8.18
CA ALA A 18 -5.25 8.33 9.27
C ALA A 18 -4.63 8.61 10.64
N CYS A 19 -3.38 8.19 10.86
CA CYS A 19 -2.63 8.45 12.09
C CYS A 19 -2.45 9.95 12.37
N SER A 20 -2.16 10.75 11.33
CA SER A 20 -2.07 12.20 11.47
C SER A 20 -3.42 12.83 11.84
N ARG A 21 -4.52 12.38 11.23
CA ARG A 21 -5.87 12.89 11.52
C ARG A 21 -6.33 12.53 12.94
N SER A 22 -5.99 11.34 13.42
CA SER A 22 -6.35 10.88 14.77
C SER A 22 -5.38 11.35 15.86
N GLY A 23 -4.23 11.90 15.48
CA GLY A 23 -3.15 12.22 16.41
C GLY A 23 -2.55 10.98 17.07
N ALA A 24 -2.49 9.85 16.37
CA ALA A 24 -1.86 8.62 16.88
C ALA A 24 -0.35 8.81 17.12
N THR A 25 0.23 7.95 17.96
CA THR A 25 1.68 7.87 18.13
C THR A 25 2.24 6.90 17.09
N THR A 26 3.28 7.32 16.38
CA THR A 26 3.94 6.53 15.34
C THR A 26 4.89 5.50 15.95
N MET A 27 5.42 4.57 15.14
CA MET A 27 6.40 3.59 15.65
C MET A 27 7.71 4.25 16.08
N ALA A 28 8.03 5.42 15.54
CA ALA A 28 9.12 6.28 16.01
C ALA A 28 8.87 6.93 17.40
N GLY A 29 7.74 6.64 18.05
CA GLY A 29 7.44 7.06 19.42
C GLY A 29 6.91 8.49 19.58
N GLY A 30 6.72 9.22 18.47
CA GLY A 30 6.23 10.60 18.44
C GLY A 30 4.93 10.77 17.67
N LYS A 31 4.56 12.03 17.37
CA LYS A 31 3.50 12.35 16.40
C LYS A 31 4.10 12.44 15.00
N CYS A 32 3.26 12.30 13.98
CA CYS A 32 3.67 12.41 12.58
C CYS A 32 4.37 13.75 12.33
N THR A 33 5.55 13.71 11.72
CA THR A 33 6.22 14.93 11.25
C THR A 33 5.70 15.30 9.86
N GLN A 34 5.81 16.57 9.50
CA GLN A 34 5.49 17.02 8.13
C GLN A 34 6.37 16.31 7.09
N ALA A 35 7.63 16.03 7.42
CA ALA A 35 8.54 15.29 6.55
C ALA A 35 8.03 13.86 6.28
N ALA A 36 7.65 13.11 7.32
CA ALA A 36 7.13 11.75 7.15
C ALA A 36 5.83 11.72 6.33
N LEU A 37 4.93 12.68 6.55
CA LEU A 37 3.69 12.78 5.76
C LEU A 37 3.96 13.12 4.29
N ALA A 38 4.89 14.04 4.01
CA ALA A 38 5.27 14.37 2.65
C ALA A 38 5.91 13.18 1.92
N LEU A 39 6.72 12.37 2.61
CA LEU A 39 7.29 11.15 2.04
C LEU A 39 6.22 10.07 1.78
N ALA A 40 5.26 9.91 2.68
CA ALA A 40 4.14 9.00 2.50
C ALA A 40 3.26 9.40 1.31
N GLU A 41 2.96 10.69 1.15
CA GLU A 41 2.21 11.21 0.00
C GLU A 41 2.99 11.07 -1.31
N LEU A 42 4.29 11.36 -1.28
CA LEU A 42 5.19 11.16 -2.43
C LEU A 42 5.26 9.69 -2.83
N CYS A 43 5.26 8.76 -1.86
CA CYS A 43 5.18 7.32 -2.11
C CYS A 43 3.92 7.01 -2.93
N TYR A 44 2.75 7.41 -2.45
CA TYR A 44 1.47 7.19 -3.16
C TYR A 44 1.48 7.77 -4.58
N ASN A 45 1.84 9.05 -4.74
CA ASN A 45 1.85 9.69 -6.05
C ASN A 45 2.83 9.02 -7.02
N THR A 46 4.01 8.61 -6.53
CA THR A 46 4.99 7.87 -7.34
C THR A 46 4.41 6.55 -7.84
N LEU A 47 3.70 5.80 -7.00
CA LEU A 47 3.08 4.54 -7.40
C LEU A 47 1.98 4.74 -8.44
N ILE A 48 1.14 5.79 -8.29
CA ILE A 48 0.10 6.14 -9.25
C ILE A 48 0.70 6.53 -10.61
N GLU A 49 1.78 7.30 -10.61
CA GLU A 49 2.41 7.81 -11.83
C GLU A 49 3.31 6.79 -12.54
N GLU A 50 3.97 5.91 -11.78
CA GLU A 50 5.06 5.05 -12.28
C GLU A 50 4.77 3.54 -12.19
N GLY A 51 3.76 3.11 -11.41
CA GLY A 51 3.51 1.71 -11.09
C GLY A 51 3.41 0.79 -12.32
N GLU A 52 2.56 1.13 -13.28
CA GLU A 52 2.38 0.32 -14.49
C GLU A 52 3.64 0.27 -15.36
N LYS A 53 4.32 1.42 -15.53
CA LYS A 53 5.59 1.50 -16.28
C LYS A 53 6.68 0.65 -15.63
N ALA A 54 6.76 0.66 -14.30
CA ALA A 54 7.71 -0.14 -13.54
C ALA A 54 7.40 -1.63 -13.65
N MET A 55 6.12 -2.02 -13.64
CA MET A 55 5.71 -3.42 -13.83
C MET A 55 6.14 -3.95 -15.21
N LEU A 56 5.89 -3.19 -16.28
CA LEU A 56 6.35 -3.55 -17.63
C LEU A 56 7.87 -3.72 -17.70
N ALA A 57 8.63 -2.82 -17.07
CA ALA A 57 10.09 -2.92 -17.01
C ALA A 57 10.55 -4.16 -16.23
N ALA A 58 9.88 -4.48 -15.12
CA ALA A 58 10.18 -5.64 -14.29
C ALA A 58 9.90 -6.97 -15.01
N GLU A 59 8.81 -7.06 -15.77
CA GLU A 59 8.47 -8.24 -16.60
C GLU A 59 9.51 -8.51 -17.68
N GLN A 60 10.11 -7.45 -18.24
CA GLN A 60 11.19 -7.56 -19.23
C GLN A 60 12.58 -7.67 -18.60
N HIS A 61 12.68 -7.64 -17.27
CA HIS A 61 13.94 -7.64 -16.53
C HIS A 61 14.92 -6.53 -16.96
N VAL A 62 14.41 -5.33 -17.25
CA VAL A 62 15.22 -4.16 -17.63
C VAL A 62 15.06 -3.03 -16.62
N VAL A 63 16.12 -2.25 -16.44
CA VAL A 63 16.10 -1.08 -15.54
C VAL A 63 15.71 0.16 -16.33
N THR A 64 14.67 0.86 -15.85
CA THR A 64 14.20 2.14 -16.38
C THR A 64 14.06 3.14 -15.22
N PRO A 65 14.03 4.46 -15.50
CA PRO A 65 13.78 5.46 -14.45
C PRO A 65 12.46 5.22 -13.69
N ALA A 66 11.43 4.68 -14.35
CA ALA A 66 10.17 4.32 -13.69
C ALA A 66 10.37 3.20 -12.66
N LEU A 67 11.14 2.16 -13.02
CA LEU A 67 11.46 1.07 -12.10
C LEU A 67 12.30 1.55 -10.92
N GLU A 68 13.30 2.42 -11.14
CA GLU A 68 14.11 2.99 -10.06
C GLU A 68 13.25 3.78 -9.07
N ARG A 69 12.33 4.63 -9.56
CA ARG A 69 11.40 5.40 -8.74
C ARG A 69 10.48 4.51 -7.91
N VAL A 70 9.94 3.44 -8.49
CA VAL A 70 9.09 2.49 -7.74
C VAL A 70 9.90 1.69 -6.72
N ILE A 71 11.17 1.38 -6.98
CA ILE A 71 12.05 0.75 -5.99
C ILE A 71 12.29 1.71 -4.81
N GLU A 72 12.56 3.00 -5.07
CA GLU A 72 12.68 4.02 -4.03
C GLU A 72 11.37 4.15 -3.23
N ALA A 73 10.23 4.21 -3.91
CA ALA A 73 8.91 4.27 -3.28
C ALA A 73 8.66 3.06 -2.38
N ASN A 74 8.88 1.85 -2.89
CA ASN A 74 8.66 0.62 -2.15
C ASN A 74 9.58 0.47 -0.92
N THR A 75 10.75 1.09 -0.96
CA THR A 75 11.79 0.85 0.05
C THR A 75 11.93 2.03 1.00
N TYR A 76 12.33 3.19 0.49
CA TYR A 76 12.69 4.33 1.32
C TYR A 76 11.48 5.19 1.67
N LEU A 77 10.67 5.58 0.68
CA LEU A 77 9.50 6.42 0.92
C LEU A 77 8.46 5.68 1.76
N SER A 78 8.16 4.43 1.39
CA SER A 78 7.29 3.56 2.17
C SER A 78 7.85 3.32 3.57
N GLY A 79 9.12 2.93 3.67
CA GLY A 79 9.79 2.60 4.93
C GLY A 79 9.72 3.73 5.96
N VAL A 80 10.18 4.93 5.57
CA VAL A 80 10.14 6.10 6.45
C VAL A 80 8.71 6.56 6.68
N GLY A 81 7.87 6.53 5.65
CA GLY A 81 6.48 6.94 5.70
C GLY A 81 5.66 6.13 6.71
N PHE A 82 5.81 4.80 6.77
CA PHE A 82 5.05 3.98 7.70
C PHE A 82 5.61 4.08 9.13
N GLU A 83 6.93 4.03 9.32
CA GLU A 83 7.53 4.01 10.66
C GLU A 83 7.32 5.35 11.38
N SER A 84 7.53 6.44 10.64
CA SER A 84 7.45 7.81 11.17
C SER A 84 6.12 8.52 10.87
N GLY A 85 5.23 7.92 10.07
CA GLY A 85 3.87 8.41 9.79
C GLY A 85 2.78 7.58 10.44
N GLY A 86 2.97 6.27 10.62
CA GLY A 86 2.09 5.38 11.38
C GLY A 86 1.39 4.30 10.56
N LEU A 87 0.97 3.24 11.25
CA LEU A 87 0.14 2.14 10.75
C LEU A 87 -1.29 2.28 11.28
N ALA A 88 -2.27 1.81 10.52
CA ALA A 88 -3.69 1.91 10.86
C ALA A 88 -4.44 0.61 10.48
N ALA A 89 -5.57 0.75 9.77
CA ALA A 89 -6.47 -0.37 9.53
C ALA A 89 -5.94 -1.35 8.48
N ALA A 90 -5.26 -0.88 7.43
CA ALA A 90 -4.78 -1.73 6.35
C ALA A 90 -3.86 -2.85 6.86
N HIS A 91 -2.86 -2.51 7.67
CA HIS A 91 -1.96 -3.50 8.27
C HIS A 91 -2.63 -4.32 9.39
N ALA A 92 -3.59 -3.76 10.13
CA ALA A 92 -4.37 -4.54 11.09
C ALA A 92 -5.23 -5.63 10.39
N ILE A 93 -5.82 -5.30 9.25
CA ILE A 93 -6.61 -6.21 8.43
C ILE A 93 -5.71 -7.26 7.78
N HIS A 94 -4.53 -6.87 7.27
CA HIS A 94 -3.49 -7.81 6.86
C HIS A 94 -3.23 -8.87 7.95
N ASN A 95 -3.02 -8.44 9.19
CA ASN A 95 -2.77 -9.36 10.30
C ASN A 95 -3.95 -10.30 10.52
N GLY A 96 -5.19 -9.79 10.45
CA GLY A 96 -6.40 -10.61 10.49
C GLY A 96 -6.48 -11.65 9.37
N LEU A 97 -6.09 -11.29 8.15
CA LEU A 97 -6.05 -12.22 7.01
C LEU A 97 -5.06 -13.36 7.22
N THR A 98 -3.97 -13.16 7.97
CA THR A 98 -3.01 -14.26 8.27
C THR A 98 -3.59 -15.32 9.22
N ALA A 99 -4.66 -15.01 9.94
CA ALA A 99 -5.38 -15.97 10.78
C ALA A 99 -6.31 -16.89 9.97
N ILE A 100 -6.52 -16.62 8.67
CA ILE A 100 -7.38 -17.42 7.78
C ILE A 100 -6.53 -18.50 7.09
N PRO A 101 -6.89 -19.80 7.20
CA PRO A 101 -6.11 -20.91 6.64
C PRO A 101 -5.92 -20.87 5.12
N ASP A 102 -6.80 -20.20 4.38
CA ASP A 102 -6.79 -20.14 2.92
C ASP A 102 -5.86 -19.05 2.35
N ALA A 103 -5.45 -18.08 3.17
CA ALA A 103 -4.63 -16.94 2.76
C ALA A 103 -3.09 -17.08 2.94
N PRO A 104 -2.46 -18.17 3.44
CA PRO A 104 -1.01 -18.16 3.72
C PRO A 104 -0.16 -18.14 2.45
N HIS A 105 -0.71 -18.49 1.29
CA HIS A 105 0.02 -18.55 0.01
C HIS A 105 0.24 -17.18 -0.66
N TYR A 106 -0.40 -16.12 -0.16
CA TYR A 106 -0.23 -14.76 -0.67
C TYR A 106 0.84 -14.00 0.10
N TYR A 107 1.60 -13.17 -0.62
CA TYR A 107 2.62 -12.30 -0.06
C TYR A 107 2.01 -11.21 0.82
N HIS A 108 2.84 -10.64 1.71
CA HIS A 108 2.48 -9.54 2.62
C HIS A 108 1.72 -8.42 1.90
N GLY A 109 2.33 -7.82 0.88
CA GLY A 109 1.74 -6.68 0.18
C GLY A 109 0.48 -6.98 -0.65
N GLU A 110 0.26 -8.25 -1.03
CA GLU A 110 -0.99 -8.65 -1.70
C GLU A 110 -2.17 -8.56 -0.72
N LYS A 111 -1.96 -8.99 0.53
CA LYS A 111 -2.95 -8.88 1.61
C LYS A 111 -3.10 -7.43 2.07
N VAL A 112 -2.00 -6.68 2.18
CA VAL A 112 -2.04 -5.26 2.54
C VAL A 112 -2.82 -4.46 1.50
N ALA A 113 -2.67 -4.71 0.20
CA ALA A 113 -3.43 -4.02 -0.84
C ALA A 113 -4.96 -4.18 -0.66
N PHE A 114 -5.43 -5.39 -0.35
CA PHE A 114 -6.84 -5.62 -0.01
C PHE A 114 -7.23 -4.94 1.32
N GLY A 115 -6.33 -4.96 2.31
CA GLY A 115 -6.48 -4.22 3.55
C GLY A 115 -6.65 -2.71 3.35
N THR A 116 -5.91 -2.11 2.41
CA THR A 116 -6.02 -0.69 2.03
C THR A 116 -7.39 -0.37 1.47
N LEU A 117 -7.90 -1.17 0.53
CA LEU A 117 -9.26 -0.99 0.01
C LEU A 117 -10.31 -1.10 1.11
N THR A 118 -10.13 -2.05 2.04
CA THR A 118 -11.02 -2.21 3.19
C THR A 118 -10.94 -1.00 4.14
N GLN A 119 -9.75 -0.43 4.35
CA GLN A 119 -9.57 0.79 5.12
C GLN A 119 -10.29 1.97 4.45
N LEU A 120 -10.17 2.15 3.14
CA LEU A 120 -10.83 3.24 2.41
C LEU A 120 -12.37 3.18 2.56
N VAL A 121 -12.93 1.97 2.52
CA VAL A 121 -14.36 1.75 2.83
C VAL A 121 -14.66 2.12 4.29
N LEU A 122 -13.82 1.69 5.24
CA LEU A 122 -14.00 1.96 6.66
C LEU A 122 -13.97 3.46 7.01
N GLU A 123 -13.14 4.24 6.32
CA GLU A 123 -13.05 5.69 6.52
C GLU A 123 -14.05 6.49 5.66
N ASN A 124 -14.91 5.81 4.89
CA ASN A 124 -15.86 6.41 3.96
C ASN A 124 -15.17 7.40 2.99
N ALA A 125 -14.05 6.95 2.41
CA ALA A 125 -13.32 7.71 1.40
C ALA A 125 -14.20 8.02 0.18
N PRO A 126 -13.95 9.13 -0.54
CA PRO A 126 -14.62 9.41 -1.81
C PRO A 126 -14.50 8.23 -2.78
N VAL A 127 -15.55 7.99 -3.57
CA VAL A 127 -15.58 6.86 -4.51
C VAL A 127 -14.44 6.96 -5.51
N GLU A 128 -14.09 8.17 -5.93
CA GLU A 128 -13.00 8.43 -6.88
C GLU A 128 -11.63 8.01 -6.31
N GLU A 129 -11.42 8.15 -5.00
CA GLU A 129 -10.19 7.70 -4.33
C GLU A 129 -10.14 6.17 -4.26
N ILE A 130 -11.27 5.52 -3.95
CA ILE A 130 -11.39 4.06 -3.95
C ILE A 130 -11.15 3.50 -5.35
N GLU A 131 -11.77 4.09 -6.37
CA GLU A 131 -11.63 3.67 -7.77
C GLU A 131 -10.19 3.82 -8.26
N THR A 132 -9.52 4.93 -7.91
CA THR A 132 -8.11 5.16 -8.27
C THR A 132 -7.19 4.07 -7.68
N VAL A 133 -7.36 3.76 -6.40
CA VAL A 133 -6.56 2.74 -5.70
C VAL A 133 -6.87 1.34 -6.25
N ALA A 134 -8.15 1.02 -6.47
CA ALA A 134 -8.57 -0.25 -7.03
C ALA A 134 -8.06 -0.43 -8.48
N ALA A 135 -8.05 0.64 -9.28
CA ALA A 135 -7.54 0.62 -10.65
C ALA A 135 -6.03 0.34 -10.69
N LEU A 136 -5.22 1.02 -9.87
CA LEU A 136 -3.79 0.71 -9.76
C LEU A 136 -3.59 -0.74 -9.30
N CYS A 137 -4.27 -1.17 -8.23
CA CYS A 137 -4.16 -2.55 -7.75
C CYS A 137 -4.46 -3.55 -8.86
N HIS A 138 -5.55 -3.34 -9.61
CA HIS A 138 -5.90 -4.20 -10.73
C HIS A 138 -4.83 -4.20 -11.83
N SER A 139 -4.32 -3.03 -12.22
CA SER A 139 -3.36 -2.91 -13.31
C SER A 139 -1.99 -3.53 -13.01
N VAL A 140 -1.57 -3.55 -11.74
CA VAL A 140 -0.32 -4.22 -11.31
C VAL A 140 -0.52 -5.66 -10.82
N GLY A 141 -1.74 -6.22 -10.94
CA GLY A 141 -2.04 -7.61 -10.62
C GLY A 141 -2.27 -7.92 -9.13
N LEU A 142 -2.54 -6.90 -8.30
CA LEU A 142 -2.89 -7.06 -6.89
C LEU A 142 -4.37 -7.46 -6.71
N PRO A 143 -4.70 -8.22 -5.65
CA PRO A 143 -6.05 -8.68 -5.41
C PRO A 143 -6.95 -7.54 -4.89
N ILE A 144 -8.15 -7.42 -5.48
CA ILE A 144 -9.18 -6.44 -5.09
C ILE A 144 -10.48 -7.12 -4.62
N THR A 145 -10.48 -8.46 -4.51
CA THR A 145 -11.61 -9.27 -4.04
C THR A 145 -11.14 -10.39 -3.13
N LEU A 146 -12.00 -10.87 -2.24
CA LEU A 146 -11.73 -12.04 -1.40
C LEU A 146 -11.45 -13.30 -2.23
N THR A 147 -12.16 -13.48 -3.34
CA THR A 147 -11.96 -14.59 -4.26
C THR A 147 -10.55 -14.63 -4.85
N GLN A 148 -9.96 -13.46 -5.16
CA GLN A 148 -8.58 -13.36 -5.64
C GLN A 148 -7.55 -13.69 -4.55
N LEU A 149 -7.93 -13.63 -3.27
CA LEU A 149 -7.19 -14.12 -2.11
C LEU A 149 -7.55 -15.57 -1.74
N ALA A 150 -8.22 -16.31 -2.63
CA ALA A 150 -8.69 -17.68 -2.42
C ALA A 150 -9.67 -17.88 -1.26
N ILE A 151 -10.21 -16.81 -0.67
CA ILE A 151 -11.22 -16.88 0.40
C ILE A 151 -12.60 -16.98 -0.26
N LYS A 152 -13.20 -18.16 -0.18
CA LYS A 152 -14.51 -18.49 -0.77
C LYS A 152 -15.44 -19.01 0.33
N GLN A 153 -16.75 -18.81 0.17
CA GLN A 153 -17.78 -19.37 1.05
C GLN A 153 -17.83 -20.90 0.98
#